data_AF-A0A432WVU0-F1
#
_entry.id   AF-A0A432WVU0-F1
#
_cell.length_a   1.000
_cell.length_b   1.000
_cell.length_c   1.000
_cell.angle_alpha   90.00
_cell.angle_beta   90.00
_cell.angle_gamma   90.00
#
_symmetry.space_group_name_H-M   'P 1'
#
loop_
_entity.id
_entity.type
_entity.pdbx_description
1 polymer ?
#
loop_
_entity_poly.entity_id
_entity_poly.type
_entity_poly.pdbx_seq_one_letter_code
_entity_poly.pdbx_strand_id
1 'polypeptide(L)'
;MNTTPKLPKVLYLAMGGTLSAHHPQRTELRHYRTGHYNGQQLIAALPEAESLASITADDLPPQKARILLMLCIMAKCAEQDIQQAFETH
;
A
#
# COMPACT_ATOMS: atom_id res chain seq x y z
N MET A 1 25.25 -9.90 23.11
CA MET A 1 23.80 -10.11 22.98
C MET A 1 23.40 -9.63 21.60
N ASN A 2 23.20 -10.53 20.64
CA ASN A 2 22.84 -10.15 19.27
C ASN A 2 21.32 -9.92 19.23
N THR A 3 20.90 -8.65 19.23
CA THR A 3 19.51 -8.30 18.99
C THR A 3 19.20 -8.57 17.53
N THR A 4 18.39 -9.59 17.25
CA THR A 4 17.82 -9.80 15.91
C THR A 4 17.16 -8.49 15.49
N PRO A 5 17.56 -7.88 14.36
CA PRO A 5 17.00 -6.59 13.95
C PRO A 5 15.51 -6.76 13.70
N LYS A 6 14.70 -6.00 14.43
CA LYS A 6 13.25 -5.96 14.26
C LYS A 6 12.95 -5.42 12.87
N LEU A 7 12.18 -6.17 12.08
CA LEU A 7 11.76 -5.76 10.74
C LEU A 7 11.04 -4.41 10.80
N PRO A 8 11.34 -3.47 9.88
CA PRO A 8 10.65 -2.19 9.81
C PRO A 8 9.16 -2.43 9.48
N LYS A 9 8.30 -1.54 9.98
CA LYS A 9 6.88 -1.52 9.62
C LYS A 9 6.68 -0.62 8.41
N VAL A 10 5.98 -1.11 7.40
CA VAL A 10 5.72 -0.36 6.16
C VAL A 10 4.22 -0.40 5.87
N LEU A 11 3.61 0.78 5.69
CA LEU A 11 2.25 0.91 5.17
C LEU A 11 2.33 1.20 3.67
N TYR A 12 1.82 0.30 2.85
CA TYR A 12 1.70 0.43 1.42
C TYR A 12 0.32 0.97 1.05
N LEU A 13 0.25 2.21 0.57
CA LEU A 13 -0.99 2.84 0.12
C LEU A 13 -1.13 2.71 -1.39
N ALA A 14 -1.96 1.76 -1.83
CA ALA A 14 -2.30 1.58 -3.23
C ALA A 14 -3.30 2.67 -3.67
N MET A 15 -2.90 3.43 -4.69
CA MET A 15 -3.67 4.61 -5.14
C MET A 15 -4.15 4.48 -6.60
N GLY A 16 -4.11 3.26 -7.14
CA GLY A 16 -4.46 2.95 -8.52
C GLY A 16 -3.32 3.21 -9.51
N GLY A 17 -3.64 3.81 -10.66
CA GLY A 17 -2.70 4.02 -11.76
C GLY A 17 -2.49 2.78 -12.64
N THR A 18 -1.50 2.83 -13.52
CA THR A 18 -1.22 1.77 -14.50
C THR A 18 -0.65 0.50 -13.87
N LEU A 19 0.00 0.61 -12.71
CA LEU A 19 0.52 -0.53 -11.95
C LEU A 19 -0.61 -1.47 -11.50
N SER A 20 -1.73 -0.89 -11.08
CA SER A 20 -2.96 -1.62 -10.74
C SER A 20 -3.76 -2.08 -11.96
N ALA A 21 -3.31 -1.75 -13.18
CA ALA A 21 -4.11 -2.00 -14.36
C ALA A 21 -3.96 -3.43 -14.89
N HIS A 22 -5.01 -3.90 -15.54
CA HIS A 22 -5.01 -5.20 -16.19
C HIS A 22 -5.63 -5.11 -17.59
N HIS A 23 -5.04 -5.86 -18.50
CA HIS A 23 -5.66 -6.25 -19.76
C HIS A 23 -5.35 -7.74 -20.00
N PRO A 24 -6.34 -8.57 -20.41
CA PRO A 24 -6.10 -10.00 -20.65
C PRO A 24 -5.04 -10.27 -21.72
N GLN A 25 -4.98 -9.40 -22.73
CA GLN A 25 -3.99 -9.47 -23.80
C GLN A 25 -2.76 -8.64 -23.47
N ARG A 26 -1.64 -9.32 -23.20
CA ARG A 26 -0.36 -8.71 -22.78
C ARG A 26 0.24 -7.73 -23.80
N THR A 27 -0.11 -7.86 -25.08
CA THR A 27 0.35 -6.95 -26.15
C THR A 27 -0.46 -5.68 -26.25
N GLU A 28 -1.59 -5.59 -25.55
CA GLU A 28 -2.48 -4.44 -25.60
C GLU A 28 -2.10 -3.44 -24.51
N LEU A 29 -1.44 -2.35 -24.93
CA LEU A 29 -0.85 -1.36 -24.03
C LEU A 29 -1.73 -0.11 -23.86
N ARG A 30 -2.85 -0.01 -24.59
CA ARG A 30 -3.67 1.22 -24.64
C ARG A 30 -5.03 1.05 -23.98
N HIS A 31 -5.64 -0.12 -24.12
CA HIS A 31 -7.00 -0.38 -23.63
C HIS A 31 -7.06 -1.12 -22.29
N TYR A 32 -6.12 -0.86 -21.37
CA TYR A 32 -6.15 -1.46 -20.03
C TYR A 32 -7.16 -0.78 -19.11
N ARG A 33 -7.69 -1.54 -18.15
CA ARG A 33 -8.54 -1.01 -17.08
C ARG A 33 -7.69 -0.82 -15.82
N THR A 34 -7.64 0.40 -15.30
CA THR A 34 -6.96 0.72 -14.03
C THR A 34 -7.78 0.24 -12.81
N GLY A 35 -7.11 0.08 -11.67
CA GLY A 35 -7.74 -0.33 -10.42
C GLY A 35 -8.24 -1.78 -10.43
N HIS A 36 -7.62 -2.65 -11.22
CA HIS A 36 -7.93 -4.08 -11.25
C HIS A 36 -7.24 -4.83 -10.10
N TYR A 37 -5.96 -4.54 -9.85
CA TYR A 37 -5.22 -5.09 -8.72
C TYR A 37 -5.27 -4.13 -7.53
N ASN A 38 -5.61 -4.66 -6.37
CA ASN A 38 -5.57 -3.93 -5.10
C ASN A 38 -4.21 -4.08 -4.42
N GLY A 39 -3.94 -3.27 -3.39
CA GLY A 39 -2.65 -3.27 -2.70
C GLY A 39 -2.29 -4.63 -2.10
N GLN A 40 -3.28 -5.29 -1.50
CA GLN A 40 -3.07 -6.60 -0.89
C GLN A 40 -2.68 -7.68 -1.91
N GLN A 41 -3.28 -7.65 -3.11
CA GLN A 41 -2.92 -8.56 -4.21
C GLN A 41 -1.51 -8.31 -4.73
N LEU A 42 -1.06 -7.05 -4.76
CA LEU A 42 0.30 -6.71 -5.17
C LEU A 42 1.34 -7.17 -4.15
N ILE A 43 1.06 -7.03 -2.85
CA ILE A 43 1.96 -7.54 -1.79
C ILE A 43 1.99 -9.07 -1.78
N ALA A 44 0.84 -9.73 -1.94
CA ALA A 44 0.77 -11.18 -2.02
C ALA A 44 1.54 -11.77 -3.22
N ALA A 45 1.73 -10.98 -4.29
CA ALA A 45 2.53 -11.37 -5.45
C ALA A 45 4.05 -11.28 -5.20
N LEU A 46 4.48 -10.70 -4.08
CA LEU A 46 5.89 -10.46 -3.72
C LEU A 46 6.21 -11.07 -2.33
N PRO A 47 6.19 -12.41 -2.19
CA PRO A 47 6.45 -13.05 -0.90
C PRO A 47 7.84 -12.72 -0.34
N GLU A 48 8.82 -12.40 -1.18
CA GLU A 48 10.15 -11.94 -0.75
C GLU A 48 10.11 -10.63 0.04
N ALA A 49 9.08 -9.79 -0.13
CA ALA A 49 8.97 -8.50 0.54
C ALA A 49 8.76 -8.66 2.06
N GLU A 50 8.17 -9.78 2.51
CA GLU A 50 7.99 -10.10 3.93
C GLU A 50 9.34 -10.30 4.66
N SER A 51 10.40 -10.66 3.93
CA SER A 51 11.75 -10.78 4.51
C SER A 51 12.42 -9.43 4.77
N LEU A 52 11.91 -8.36 4.17
CA LEU A 52 12.47 -7.00 4.26
C LEU A 52 11.71 -6.13 5.26
N ALA A 53 10.40 -6.32 5.38
CA ALA A 53 9.55 -5.51 6.24
C ALA A 53 8.26 -6.23 6.64
N SER A 54 7.67 -5.79 7.75
CA SER A 54 6.26 -6.09 8.07
C SER A 54 5.39 -5.10 7.29
N ILE A 55 4.82 -5.55 6.17
CA ILE A 55 4.07 -4.71 5.24
C ILE A 55 2.57 -4.87 5.48
N THR A 56 1.87 -3.75 5.67
CA THR A 56 0.40 -3.68 5.62
C THR A 56 0.01 -2.93 4.35
N ALA A 57 -1.01 -3.38 3.62
CA ALA A 57 -1.46 -2.71 2.40
C ALA A 57 -2.91 -2.27 2.50
N ASP A 58 -3.19 -1.10 1.92
CA ASP A 58 -4.52 -0.51 1.89
C ASP A 58 -4.78 0.23 0.57
N ASP A 59 -6.04 0.40 0.20
CA ASP A 59 -6.47 0.95 -1.08
C ASP A 59 -7.28 2.22 -0.90
N LEU A 60 -6.71 3.36 -1.27
CA LEU A 60 -7.40 4.64 -1.08
C LEU A 60 -7.16 5.59 -2.27
N PRO A 61 -8.18 6.31 -2.76
CA PRO A 61 -8.01 7.27 -3.85
C PRO A 61 -6.91 8.31 -3.53
N PRO A 62 -6.15 8.75 -4.54
CA PRO A 62 -5.01 9.64 -4.35
C PRO A 62 -5.29 10.88 -3.51
N GLN A 63 -6.47 11.48 -3.69
CA GLN A 63 -6.86 12.70 -3.01
C GLN A 63 -7.13 12.44 -1.52
N LYS A 64 -7.82 11.35 -1.19
CA LYS A 64 -8.16 10.99 0.20
C LYS A 64 -6.92 10.60 0.98
N ALA A 65 -6.05 9.77 0.41
CA ALA A 65 -4.83 9.32 1.08
C ALA A 65 -3.88 10.46 1.44
N ARG A 66 -3.72 11.44 0.53
CA ARG A 66 -2.88 12.61 0.78
C ARG A 66 -3.39 13.45 1.95
N ILE A 67 -4.70 13.71 1.97
CA ILE A 67 -5.31 14.53 3.03
C ILE A 67 -5.27 13.78 4.37
N LEU A 68 -5.64 12.50 4.39
CA LEU A 68 -5.63 11.69 5.62
C LEU A 68 -4.22 11.58 6.19
N LEU A 69 -3.23 11.29 5.35
CA LEU A 69 -1.83 11.24 5.79
C LEU A 69 -1.34 12.58 6.33
N MET A 70 -1.66 13.69 5.65
CA MET A 70 -1.33 15.03 6.15
C MET A 70 -1.95 15.29 7.52
N LEU A 71 -3.23 14.97 7.71
CA LEU A 71 -3.93 15.16 8.98
C LEU A 71 -3.30 14.31 10.09
N CYS A 72 -3.00 13.04 9.82
CA CYS A 72 -2.34 12.16 10.79
C CYS A 72 -0.96 12.69 11.22
N ILE A 73 -0.16 13.18 10.26
CA ILE A 73 1.15 13.78 10.56
C ILE A 73 1.00 15.07 11.37
N MET A 74 0.05 15.94 10.99
CA MET A 74 -0.22 17.20 11.71
C MET A 74 -0.72 16.96 13.14
N ALA A 75 -1.56 15.94 13.32
CA ALA A 75 -2.08 15.54 14.63
C ALA A 75 -1.06 14.80 15.51
N LYS A 76 0.16 14.52 14.98
CA LYS A 76 1.20 13.73 15.65
C LYS A 76 0.72 12.34 16.07
N CYS A 77 -0.10 11.70 15.23
CA CYS A 77 -0.53 10.32 15.43
C CYS A 77 0.68 9.39 15.57
N ALA A 78 0.61 8.41 16.47
CA ALA A 78 1.61 7.35 16.53
C ALA A 78 1.48 6.47 15.28
N GLU A 79 2.56 5.78 14.89
CA GLU A 79 2.58 4.91 13.70
C GLU A 79 1.43 3.89 13.69
N GLN A 80 1.04 3.39 14.87
CA GLN A 80 -0.08 2.46 15.06
C GLN A 80 -1.43 3.11 14.74
N ASP A 81 -1.62 4.37 15.15
CA ASP A 81 -2.84 5.13 14.90
C ASP A 81 -2.97 5.49 13.41
N ILE A 82 -1.85 5.73 12.74
CA ILE A 82 -1.82 5.95 11.29
C ILE A 82 -2.32 4.69 10.58
N GLN A 83 -1.78 3.52 10.90
CA GLN A 83 -2.22 2.25 10.30
C GLN A 83 -3.72 2.02 10.52
N GLN A 84 -4.22 2.20 11.75
CA GLN A 84 -5.63 2.03 12.08
C GLN A 84 -6.55 3.02 11.34
N ALA A 85 -6.09 4.25 11.12
CA ALA A 85 -6.86 5.26 10.41
C ALA A 85 -7.10 4.89 8.94
N PHE A 86 -6.17 4.15 8.31
CA PHE A 86 -6.35 3.64 6.95
C PHE A 86 -7.22 2.37 6.93
N GLU A 87 -7.09 1.47 7.93
CA GLU A 87 -7.88 0.22 8.01
C GLU A 87 -9.40 0.43 8.21
N THR A 88 -9.84 1.62 8.63
CA THR A 88 -11.25 1.92 8.97
C THR A 88 -12.05 2.48 7.78
N HIS A 89 -11.48 2.50 6.57
CA HIS A 89 -12.08 3.13 5.37
C HIS A 89 -12.22 2.16 4.21
#